data_AF-A0A354XHG2-F1
#
_entry.id   AF-A0A354XHG2-F1
#
_cell.length_a   1.000
_cell.length_b   1.000
_cell.length_c   1.000
_cell.angle_alpha   90.00
_cell.angle_beta   90.00
_cell.angle_gamma   90.00
#
_symmetry.space_group_name_H-M   'P 1'
#
loop_
_entity.id
_entity.type
_entity.pdbx_description
1 polymer ?
#
loop_
_entity_poly.entity_id
_entity_poly.type
_entity_poly.pdbx_seq_one_letter_code
_entity_poly.pdbx_strand_id
1 'polypeptide(L)' 'MRGALGLAFLLIAIPVQGHDHSRCVVDDRDREVCLHNAARRIATLSPGATELTYAAGAGDQVVA' A
#
# COMPACT_ATOMS: atom_id res chain seq x y z
N MET A 1 16.59 38.44 10.07
CA MET A 1 15.48 37.99 10.95
C MET A 1 14.20 37.64 10.19
N ARG A 2 13.82 38.37 9.12
CA ARG A 2 12.59 38.10 8.33
C ARG A 2 12.61 36.78 7.53
N GLY A 3 13.77 36.37 7.01
CA GLY A 3 13.91 35.11 6.25
C GLY A 3 13.78 33.85 7.12
N ALA A 4 14.25 33.90 8.37
CA ALA A 4 14.12 32.77 9.31
C ALA A 4 12.67 32.51 9.71
N LEU A 5 11.85 33.56 9.82
CA LEU A 5 10.43 33.46 10.14
C LEU A 5 9.62 32.82 9.00
N GLY A 6 9.96 33.15 7.74
CA GLY A 6 9.33 32.55 6.56
C GLY A 6 9.65 31.05 6.41
N LEU A 7 10.89 30.65 6.70
CA LEU A 7 11.30 29.25 6.66
C LEU A 7 10.64 28.43 7.79
N ALA A 8 10.50 29.03 8.98
CA ALA A 8 9.79 28.39 10.09
C ALA A 8 8.31 28.17 9.77
N PHE A 9 7.64 29.12 9.10
CA PHE A 9 6.24 28.97 8.71
C PHE A 9 6.02 27.89 7.66
N LEU A 10 6.98 27.70 6.74
CA LEU A 10 6.91 26.68 5.69
C LEU A 10 6.99 25.25 6.26
N LEU A 11 7.76 25.03 7.34
CA LEU A 11 7.94 23.70 7.95
C LEU A 11 6.71 23.24 8.74
N ILE A 12 5.89 24.17 9.26
CA ILE A 12 4.70 23.84 10.05
C ILE A 12 3.53 23.38 9.16
N ALA A 13 3.55 23.75 7.88
CA ALA A 13 2.50 23.42 6.93
C ALA A 13 2.63 22.02 6.30
N ILE A 14 3.61 21.21 6.69
CA ILE A 14 3.74 19.84 6.17
C ILE A 14 2.64 18.99 6.80
N PRO A 15 1.63 18.54 6.03
CA PRO A 15 0.63 17.65 6.59
C PRO A 15 1.32 16.32 6.94
N VAL A 16 1.35 15.97 8.23
CA VAL A 16 1.67 14.61 8.66
C VAL A 16 0.50 13.73 8.22
N GLN A 17 0.64 13.15 7.03
CA GLN A 17 -0.31 12.17 6.52
C GLN A 17 -0.08 10.86 7.28
N GLY A 18 -0.75 10.69 8.42
CA GLY A 18 -0.92 9.40 9.07
C GLY A 18 -1.83 8.54 8.22
N HIS A 19 -1.30 8.00 7.12
CA HIS A 19 -2.02 7.00 6.34
C HIS A 19 -2.07 5.73 7.19
N ASP A 20 -3.25 5.39 7.69
CA ASP A 20 -3.57 3.99 7.90
C ASP A 20 -3.56 3.35 6.49
N HIS A 21 -2.40 2.82 6.11
CA HIS A 21 -2.11 2.34 4.76
C HIS A 21 -2.85 1.03 4.44
N SER A 22 -3.86 0.67 5.23
CA SER A 22 -4.69 -0.49 4.97
C SER A 22 -5.31 -0.40 3.58
N ARG A 23 -4.98 -1.34 2.71
CA ARG A 23 -5.63 -1.54 1.41
C ARG A 23 -6.76 -2.53 1.61
N CYS A 24 -7.98 -2.05 1.59
CA CYS A 24 -9.18 -2.86 1.73
C CYS A 24 -9.85 -3.08 0.37
N VAL A 25 -10.31 -4.31 0.13
CA VAL A 25 -11.11 -4.69 -1.04
C VAL A 25 -12.23 -5.62 -0.59
N VAL A 26 -13.35 -5.61 -1.31
CA VAL A 26 -14.41 -6.61 -1.13
C VAL A 26 -14.12 -7.79 -2.06
N ASP A 27 -14.08 -9.00 -1.52
CA ASP A 27 -13.87 -10.22 -2.31
C ASP A 27 -15.17 -10.74 -2.96
N ASP A 28 -15.06 -11.75 -3.82
CA ASP A 28 -16.22 -12.36 -4.50
C ASP A 28 -17.16 -13.13 -3.55
N ARG A 29 -16.86 -13.17 -2.25
CA ARG A 29 -17.73 -13.70 -1.19
C ARG A 29 -18.35 -12.58 -0.34
N ASP A 30 -18.33 -11.35 -0.84
CA ASP A 30 -18.82 -10.14 -0.17
C ASP A 30 -18.13 -9.85 1.18
N ARG A 31 -16.86 -10.25 1.33
CA ARG A 31 -16.07 -9.99 2.54
C ARG A 31 -15.10 -8.85 2.32
N GLU A 32 -15.04 -7.92 3.27
CA GLU A 32 -13.99 -6.91 3.29
C GLU A 32 -12.67 -7.51 3.82
N VAL A 33 -11.62 -7.40 3.01
CA VAL A 33 -10.28 -7.89 3.32
C VAL A 33 -9.31 -6.73 3.25
N CYS A 34 -8.65 -6.44 4.37
CA CYS A 34 -7.72 -5.33 4.51
C CYS A 34 -6.28 -5.81 4.69
N LEU A 35 -5.36 -5.33 3.85
CA LEU A 35 -3.92 -5.48 4.03
C LEU A 35 -3.34 -4.24 4.70
N HIS A 36 -2.95 -4.35 5.96
CA HIS A 36 -2.37 -3.22 6.73
C HIS A 36 -0.93 -2.92 6.33
N ASN A 37 -0.26 -3.89 5.69
CA ASN A 37 1.08 -3.77 5.14
C ASN A 37 1.12 -4.49 3.78
N ALA A 38 2.11 -4.16 2.95
CA ALA A 38 2.32 -4.88 1.69
C ALA A 38 2.54 -6.39 1.93
N ALA A 39 1.90 -7.23 1.10
CA ALA A 39 2.04 -8.68 1.19
C ALA A 39 3.49 -9.10 0.92
N ARG A 40 4.04 -9.97 1.78
CA ARG A 40 5.41 -10.49 1.65
C ARG A 40 5.46 -11.93 1.14
N ARG A 41 4.36 -12.66 1.25
CA ARG A 41 4.20 -14.05 0.84
C ARG A 41 2.80 -14.20 0.26
N ILE A 42 2.70 -14.61 -0.98
CA ILE A 42 1.47 -14.70 -1.75
C ILE A 42 1.28 -16.16 -2.16
N ALA A 43 0.09 -16.71 -1.95
CA ALA A 43 -0.29 -18.02 -2.48
C ALA A 43 -1.31 -17.80 -3.60
N THR A 44 -1.08 -18.38 -4.78
CA THR A 44 -1.95 -18.24 -5.95
C THR A 44 -2.56 -19.59 -6.32
N LEU A 45 -3.89 -19.69 -6.16
CA LEU A 45 -4.60 -20.97 -6.30
C LEU A 45 -5.10 -21.26 -7.73
N SER A 46 -4.75 -20.42 -8.71
CA SER A 46 -5.13 -20.62 -10.11
C SER A 46 -4.06 -20.04 -11.05
N PRO A 47 -3.90 -20.60 -12.27
CA PRO A 47 -2.94 -20.09 -13.24
C PRO A 47 -3.13 -18.60 -13.56
N GLY A 48 -4.38 -18.16 -13.75
CA GLY A 48 -4.68 -16.76 -14.03
C GLY A 48 -4.31 -15.80 -12.88
N ALA A 49 -4.50 -16.22 -11.63
CA ALA A 49 -4.06 -15.44 -10.48
C ALA A 49 -2.52 -15.34 -10.40
N THR A 50 -1.82 -16.43 -10.71
CA THR A 50 -0.35 -16.44 -10.81
C THR A 50 0.13 -15.45 -11.88
N GLU A 51 -0.42 -15.53 -13.09
CA GLU A 51 -0.05 -14.65 -14.22
C GLU A 51 -0.27 -13.17 -13.90
N LEU A 52 -1.44 -12.81 -13.33
CA LEU A 52 -1.74 -11.44 -12.93
C LEU A 52 -0.79 -10.93 -11.83
N THR A 53 -0.45 -11.79 -10.87
CA THR A 53 0.49 -11.42 -9.79
C THR A 53 1.89 -11.13 -10.33
N TYR A 54 2.36 -11.96 -11.29
CA TYR A 54 3.62 -11.70 -11.99
C TYR A 54 3.56 -10.43 -12.84
N ALA A 55 2.46 -10.20 -13.58
CA ALA A 55 2.26 -8.99 -14.37
C ALA A 55 2.23 -7.72 -13.51
N ALA A 56 1.74 -7.82 -12.28
CA ALA A 56 1.76 -6.76 -11.28
C ALA A 56 3.14 -6.53 -10.64
N GLY A 57 4.17 -7.31 -11.01
CA GLY A 57 5.53 -7.20 -10.48
C GLY A 57 5.72 -7.83 -9.11
N ALA A 58 4.78 -8.66 -8.64
CA ALA A 58 4.82 -9.32 -7.33
C ALA A 58 5.20 -10.81 -7.41
N GLY A 59 5.82 -11.24 -8.51
CA GLY A 59 6.17 -12.64 -8.76
C GLY A 59 7.14 -13.22 -7.73
N ASP A 60 8.13 -12.44 -7.28
CA ASP A 60 9.12 -12.87 -6.27
C ASP A 60 8.52 -13.17 -4.90
N GLN A 61 7.28 -12.72 -4.64
CA GLN A 61 6.57 -12.95 -3.38
C GLN A 61 5.65 -14.18 -3.44
N VAL A 62 5.51 -14.84 -4.59
CA VAL A 62 4.68 -16.05 -4.74
C VAL A 62 5.42 -17.25 -4.12
N VAL A 63 4.76 -17.96 -3.19
CA VAL A 63 5.37 -19.07 -2.43
C VAL A 63 4.62 -20.40 -2.53
N ALA A 64 3.41 -20.41 -3.09
CA ALA A 64 2.56 -21.58 -3.23
C ALA A 64 1.50 -21.38 -4.31
#